data_AF-A0A9D6J0I8-F1
#
_entry.id   AF-A0A9D6J0I8-F1
#
_cell.length_a   1.000
_cell.length_b   1.000
_cell.length_c   1.000
_cell.angle_alpha   90.00
_cell.angle_beta   90.00
_cell.angle_gamma   90.00
#
_symmetry.space_group_name_H-M   'P 1'
#
loop_
_entity.id
_entity.type
_entity.pdbx_description
1 polymer ?
#
loop_
_entity_poly.entity_id
_entity_poly.type
_entity_poly.pdbx_seq_one_letter_code
_entity_poly.pdbx_strand_id
1 'polypeptide(L)'
;VFFFPGILALIYAGIVYASESWAYRPFGPAGVVGEIAINSPAGIPVSPLKTLLPLAAFMALLQGLAELARCVVCIRTGIWPARLKDVEELDVALEHKEELLQASEAMLHGHLGDKR
;
A
#
# COMPACT_ATOMS: atom_id res chain seq x y z
N VAL A 1 8.76 -15.70 14.60
CA VAL A 1 9.42 -16.79 13.83
C VAL A 1 8.63 -17.21 12.59
N PHE A 2 7.29 -17.19 12.59
CA PHE A 2 6.46 -17.56 11.42
C PHE A 2 6.41 -16.54 10.27
N PHE A 3 6.63 -15.26 10.54
CA PHE A 3 6.42 -14.19 9.55
C PHE A 3 7.28 -14.37 8.29
N PHE A 4 8.62 -14.34 8.42
CA PHE A 4 9.52 -14.44 7.26
C PHE A 4 9.36 -15.74 6.46
N PRO A 5 9.39 -16.94 7.05
CA PRO A 5 9.20 -18.17 6.29
C PRO A 5 7.80 -18.24 5.66
N GLY A 6 6.76 -17.75 6.34
CA GLY A 6 5.39 -17.71 5.80
C GLY A 6 5.26 -16.76 4.61
N ILE A 7 5.78 -15.54 4.70
CA ILE A 7 5.75 -14.56 3.60
C ILE A 7 6.59 -15.04 2.41
N LEU A 8 7.76 -15.64 2.64
CA LEU A 8 8.57 -16.21 1.57
C LEU A 8 7.83 -17.37 0.86
N ALA A 9 7.16 -18.25 1.62
CA ALA A 9 6.34 -19.30 1.04
C ALA A 9 5.16 -18.73 0.24
N LEU A 10 4.52 -17.66 0.73
CA LEU A 10 3.43 -16.98 0.04
C LEU A 10 3.89 -16.31 -1.26
N ILE A 11 5.07 -15.68 -1.27
CA ILE A 11 5.67 -15.12 -2.48
C ILE A 11 5.95 -16.24 -3.49
N TYR A 12 6.57 -17.34 -3.05
CA TYR A 12 6.86 -18.48 -3.93
C TYR A 12 5.58 -19.07 -4.54
N ALA A 13 4.59 -19.40 -3.70
CA ALA A 13 3.32 -19.93 -4.15
C ALA A 13 2.57 -18.94 -5.06
N GLY A 14 2.61 -17.64 -4.72
CA GLY A 14 2.00 -16.58 -5.51
C GLY A 14 2.65 -16.39 -6.88
N ILE A 15 3.98 -16.51 -6.98
CA ILE A 15 4.70 -16.45 -8.27
C ILE A 15 4.31 -17.63 -9.15
N VAL A 16 4.29 -18.85 -8.60
CA VAL A 16 3.87 -20.05 -9.35
C VAL A 16 2.44 -19.86 -9.86
N TYR A 17 1.52 -19.49 -8.97
CA TYR A 17 0.11 -19.28 -9.30
C TYR A 17 -0.11 -18.18 -10.36
N ALA A 18 0.60 -17.05 -10.21
CA ALA A 18 0.55 -15.98 -11.19
C ALA A 18 1.13 -16.44 -12.55
N SER A 19 2.25 -17.14 -12.55
CA SER A 19 2.89 -17.62 -13.78
C SER A 19 1.99 -18.57 -14.57
N GLU A 20 1.27 -19.46 -13.90
CA GLU A 20 0.29 -20.35 -14.52
C GLU A 20 -0.87 -19.56 -15.14
N SER A 21 -1.38 -18.55 -14.42
CA SER A 21 -2.44 -17.67 -14.93
C SER A 21 -2.01 -16.91 -16.18
N TRP A 22 -0.77 -16.39 -16.20
CA TRP A 22 -0.22 -15.69 -17.37
C TRP A 22 0.20 -16.64 -18.49
N ALA A 23 0.44 -17.92 -18.22
CA ALA A 23 0.72 -18.90 -19.26
C ALA A 23 -0.55 -19.33 -20.03
N TYR A 24 -1.74 -19.05 -19.49
CA TYR A 24 -3.00 -19.47 -20.07
C TYR A 24 -3.27 -18.78 -21.42
N ARG A 25 -3.69 -19.57 -22.43
CA ARG A 25 -3.95 -19.09 -23.79
C ARG A 25 -5.33 -19.52 -24.28
N PRO A 26 -6.40 -18.79 -23.91
CA PRO A 26 -7.76 -19.15 -24.26
C PRO A 26 -8.07 -19.04 -25.76
N PHE A 27 -7.39 -18.15 -26.49
CA PHE A 27 -7.66 -17.86 -27.90
C PHE A 27 -6.57 -18.39 -28.86
N GLY A 28 -5.78 -19.39 -28.43
CA GLY A 28 -4.73 -19.99 -29.25
C GLY A 28 -3.41 -19.20 -29.26
N PRO A 29 -2.43 -19.59 -30.11
CA PRO A 29 -1.05 -19.09 -30.03
C PRO A 29 -0.85 -17.63 -30.45
N ALA A 30 -1.80 -17.04 -31.19
CA ALA A 30 -1.78 -15.62 -31.60
C ALA A 30 -2.76 -14.74 -30.80
N GLY A 31 -3.49 -15.32 -29.84
CA GLY A 31 -4.49 -14.61 -29.05
C GLY A 31 -3.95 -13.88 -27.83
N VAL A 32 -4.82 -13.15 -27.13
CA VAL A 32 -4.47 -12.52 -25.84
C VAL A 32 -4.10 -13.58 -24.82
N VAL A 33 -3.03 -13.29 -24.09
CA VAL A 33 -2.43 -14.18 -23.10
C VAL A 33 -2.98 -13.83 -21.72
N GLY A 34 -3.32 -14.85 -20.96
CA GLY A 34 -3.88 -14.72 -19.62
C GLY A 34 -5.25 -15.39 -19.48
N GLU A 35 -5.52 -15.83 -18.28
CA GLU A 35 -6.84 -16.27 -17.84
C GLU A 35 -7.88 -15.15 -18.01
N ILE A 36 -9.08 -15.56 -18.43
CA ILE A 36 -10.24 -14.70 -18.72
C ILE A 36 -11.40 -15.02 -17.78
N ALA A 37 -12.17 -14.00 -17.43
CA ALA A 37 -13.37 -14.18 -16.61
C ALA A 37 -14.46 -14.95 -17.37
N ILE A 38 -14.86 -16.12 -16.85
CA ILE A 38 -15.95 -16.94 -17.41
C ILE A 38 -17.30 -16.18 -17.37
N ASN A 39 -17.43 -15.23 -16.46
CA ASN A 39 -18.66 -14.48 -16.21
C ASN A 39 -18.77 -13.16 -17.01
N SER A 40 -17.79 -12.84 -17.87
CA SER A 40 -17.80 -11.61 -18.68
C SER A 40 -17.80 -11.94 -20.18
N PRO A 41 -18.85 -11.55 -20.94
CA PRO A 41 -18.89 -11.71 -22.40
C PRO A 41 -17.74 -11.00 -23.13
N ALA A 42 -17.14 -9.99 -22.50
CA ALA A 42 -16.06 -9.17 -23.05
C ALA A 42 -14.66 -9.82 -22.93
N GLY A 43 -14.53 -10.96 -22.24
CA GLY A 43 -13.25 -11.68 -22.14
C GLY A 43 -12.15 -10.89 -21.45
N ILE A 44 -12.48 -10.14 -20.39
CA ILE A 44 -11.52 -9.31 -19.67
C ILE A 44 -10.46 -10.21 -19.00
N PRO A 45 -9.16 -9.93 -19.19
CA PRO A 45 -8.09 -10.69 -18.54
C PRO A 45 -8.11 -10.50 -17.02
N VAL A 46 -8.20 -11.61 -16.28
CA VAL A 46 -8.17 -11.64 -14.80
C VAL A 46 -6.78 -11.97 -14.23
N SER A 47 -5.82 -12.29 -15.10
CA SER A 47 -4.44 -12.61 -14.70
C SER A 47 -3.74 -11.54 -13.85
N PRO A 48 -3.97 -10.22 -14.06
CA PRO A 48 -3.39 -9.19 -13.19
C PRO A 48 -3.83 -9.30 -11.72
N LEU A 49 -5.03 -9.80 -11.45
CA LEU A 49 -5.51 -9.99 -10.08
C LEU A 49 -4.69 -11.05 -9.35
N LYS A 50 -4.28 -12.12 -10.03
CA LYS A 50 -3.47 -13.20 -9.44
C LYS A 50 -2.03 -12.77 -9.19
N THR A 51 -1.50 -11.81 -9.95
CA THR A 51 -0.20 -11.18 -9.64
C THR A 51 -0.24 -10.25 -8.43
N LEU A 52 -1.42 -9.79 -8.00
CA LEU A 52 -1.53 -8.98 -6.79
C LEU A 52 -1.08 -9.74 -5.54
N LEU A 53 -1.25 -11.07 -5.52
CA LEU A 53 -0.86 -11.92 -4.40
C LEU A 53 0.66 -11.89 -4.12
N PRO A 54 1.55 -12.26 -5.07
CA PRO A 54 2.99 -12.17 -4.84
C PRO A 54 3.45 -10.72 -4.64
N LEU A 55 2.81 -9.75 -5.28
CA LEU A 55 3.16 -8.33 -5.12
C LEU A 55 2.89 -7.83 -3.69
N ALA A 56 1.69 -8.09 -3.16
CA ALA A 56 1.33 -7.72 -1.80
C ALA A 56 2.21 -8.42 -0.77
N ALA A 57 2.51 -9.71 -0.98
CA ALA A 57 3.42 -10.46 -0.11
C ALA A 57 4.84 -9.89 -0.12
N PHE A 58 5.34 -9.46 -1.28
CA PHE A 58 6.62 -8.77 -1.40
C PHE A 58 6.63 -7.43 -0.66
N MET A 59 5.57 -6.63 -0.80
CA MET A 59 5.44 -5.37 -0.05
C MET A 59 5.43 -5.60 1.47
N ALA A 60 4.70 -6.62 1.93
CA ALA A 60 4.68 -7.01 3.34
C ALA A 60 6.07 -7.47 3.83
N LEU A 61 6.86 -8.16 2.99
CA LEU A 61 8.23 -8.52 3.31
C LEU A 61 9.11 -7.28 3.54
N LEU A 62 8.98 -6.27 2.68
CA LEU A 62 9.73 -5.02 2.82
C LEU A 62 9.38 -4.28 4.12
N GLN A 63 8.09 -4.22 4.46
CA GLN A 63 7.64 -3.64 5.73
C GLN A 63 8.27 -4.39 6.90
N GLY A 64 8.12 -5.72 6.95
CA GLY A 64 8.69 -6.53 8.03
C GLY A 64 10.22 -6.41 8.15
N LEU A 65 10.94 -6.21 7.04
CA LEU A 65 12.38 -5.89 7.07
C LEU A 65 12.66 -4.51 7.69
N ALA A 66 11.85 -3.50 7.39
CA ALA A 66 11.97 -2.17 7.99
C ALA A 66 11.70 -2.20 9.51
N GLU A 67 10.69 -2.94 9.97
CA GLU A 67 10.45 -3.19 11.39
C GLU A 67 11.64 -3.91 12.05
N LEU A 68 12.16 -4.95 11.41
CA LEU A 68 13.32 -5.70 11.90
C LEU A 68 14.54 -4.79 12.05
N ALA A 69 14.81 -3.94 11.05
CA ALA A 69 15.89 -2.97 11.09
C ALA A 69 15.73 -1.97 12.26
N ARG A 70 14.52 -1.47 12.52
CA ARG A 70 14.23 -0.61 13.68
C ARG A 70 14.53 -1.32 15.00
N CYS A 71 14.16 -2.60 15.14
CA CYS A 71 14.51 -3.41 16.32
C CYS A 71 16.03 -3.56 16.47
N VAL A 72 16.76 -3.83 15.38
CA VAL A 72 18.23 -3.94 15.39
C VAL A 72 18.87 -2.62 15.80
N VAL A 73 18.38 -1.48 15.32
CA VAL A 73 18.87 -0.14 15.73
C VAL A 73 18.60 0.07 17.21
N CYS A 74 17.40 -0.22 17.70
CA CYS A 74 17.05 -0.06 19.11
C CYS A 74 17.94 -0.88 20.05
N ILE A 75 18.29 -2.11 19.68
CA ILE A 75 19.20 -2.95 20.48
C ILE A 75 20.61 -2.33 20.53
N ARG A 76 21.04 -1.63 19.48
CA ARG A 76 22.37 -0.99 19.42
C ARG A 76 22.43 0.35 20.14
N THR A 77 21.38 1.16 20.03
CA THR A 77 21.36 2.54 20.58
C THR A 77 20.69 2.64 21.94
N GLY A 78 19.88 1.64 22.32
CA GLY A 78 19.01 1.69 23.50
C GLY A 78 17.82 2.64 23.34
N ILE A 79 17.61 3.23 22.16
CA ILE A 79 16.58 4.23 21.90
C ILE A 79 15.69 3.75 20.76
N TRP A 80 14.38 3.82 20.95
CA TRP A 80 13.41 3.47 19.92
C TRP A 80 13.34 4.58 18.86
N PRO A 81 13.62 4.29 17.57
CA PRO A 81 13.54 5.29 16.52
C PRO A 81 12.10 5.78 16.34
N ALA A 82 11.93 7.10 16.17
CA ALA A 82 10.63 7.72 15.97
C ALA A 82 9.96 7.14 14.70
N ARG A 83 8.66 6.86 14.79
CA ARG A 83 7.88 6.40 13.65
C ARG A 83 7.70 7.56 12.67
N LEU A 84 7.89 7.31 11.37
CA LEU A 84 7.40 8.26 10.37
C LEU A 84 5.90 8.42 10.53
N LYS A 85 5.41 9.66 10.43
CA LYS A 85 3.98 9.95 10.44
C LYS A 85 3.33 9.15 9.31
N ASP A 86 2.35 8.32 9.66
CA ASP A 86 1.62 7.51 8.70
C ASP A 86 0.75 8.40 7.80
N VAL A 87 0.17 7.84 6.74
CA VAL A 87 -0.79 8.57 5.90
C VAL A 87 -1.96 9.01 6.78
N GLU A 88 -2.14 10.32 6.92
CA GLU A 88 -3.30 10.89 7.59
C GLU A 88 -4.52 10.69 6.71
N GLU A 89 -5.64 10.23 7.28
CA GLU A 89 -6.89 10.11 6.53
C GLU A 89 -7.29 11.49 6.00
N LEU A 90 -7.76 11.53 4.74
CA LEU A 90 -8.04 12.79 4.04
C LEU A 90 -9.04 13.66 4.81
N ASP A 91 -10.03 13.04 5.45
CA ASP A 91 -11.06 13.74 6.23
C ASP A 91 -10.43 14.49 7.42
N VAL A 92 -9.52 13.85 8.15
CA VAL A 92 -8.80 14.46 9.29
C VAL A 92 -7.88 15.59 8.82
N ALA A 93 -7.22 15.41 7.67
CA ALA A 93 -6.36 16.43 7.08
C ALA A 93 -7.15 17.67 6.61
N LEU A 94 -8.41 17.47 6.16
CA LEU A 94 -9.30 18.56 5.77
C LEU A 94 -9.84 19.31 6.99
N GLU A 95 -10.28 18.61 8.04
CA GLU A 95 -10.74 19.23 9.29
C GLU A 95 -9.66 20.15 9.89
N HIS A 96 -8.42 19.67 10.00
CA HIS A 96 -7.29 20.48 10.48
C HIS A 96 -7.07 21.73 9.62
N LYS A 97 -7.22 21.60 8.30
CA LYS A 97 -7.04 22.72 7.38
C LYS A 97 -8.15 23.76 7.54
N GLU A 98 -9.39 23.33 7.75
CA GLU A 98 -10.52 24.22 8.03
C GLU A 98 -10.34 24.97 9.35
N GLU A 99 -9.93 24.28 10.43
CA GLU A 99 -9.61 24.91 11.72
C GLU A 99 -8.50 25.97 11.59
N LEU A 100 -7.44 25.68 10.82
CA LEU A 100 -6.36 26.63 10.55
C LEU A 100 -6.84 27.84 9.74
N LEU A 101 -7.73 27.65 8.78
CA LEU A 101 -8.35 28.74 8.02
C LEU A 101 -9.22 29.62 8.92
N GLN A 102 -10.06 29.02 9.76
CA GLN A 102 -10.89 29.75 10.73
C GLN A 102 -10.06 30.54 11.74
N ALA A 103 -8.97 29.95 12.26
CA ALA A 103 -8.04 30.63 13.15
C ALA A 103 -7.32 31.80 12.46
N SER A 104 -6.93 31.63 11.20
CA SER A 104 -6.30 32.69 10.40
C SER A 104 -7.27 33.85 10.12
N GLU A 105 -8.53 33.54 9.77
CA GLU A 105 -9.58 34.55 9.54
C GLU A 105 -9.92 35.31 10.83
N ALA A 106 -10.04 34.61 11.97
CA ALA A 106 -10.28 35.21 13.27
C ALA A 106 -9.13 36.15 13.69
N MET A 107 -7.87 35.77 13.44
CA MET A 107 -6.71 36.65 13.67
C MET A 107 -6.71 37.88 12.75
N LEU A 108 -7.00 37.71 11.46
CA LEU A 108 -7.09 38.82 10.51
C LEU A 108 -8.19 39.81 10.92
N HIS A 109 -9.36 39.31 11.30
CA HIS A 109 -10.45 40.14 11.79
C HIS A 109 -10.13 40.82 13.13
N GLY A 110 -9.45 40.14 14.04
CA GLY A 110 -8.95 40.75 15.28
C GLY A 110 -7.94 41.88 15.03
N HIS A 111 -7.00 41.66 14.11
CA HIS A 111 -5.96 42.64 13.79
C HIS A 111 -6.49 43.85 12.99
N LEU A 112 -7.55 43.67 12.19
CA LEU A 112 -8.26 44.77 11.51
C LEU A 112 -9.24 45.50 12.44
N GLY A 113 -9.69 44.86 13.52
CA GLY A 113 -10.51 45.47 14.56
C GLY A 113 -9.72 46.38 15.51
N ASP A 114 -8.48 46.03 15.82
CA ASP A 114 -7.59 46.76 16.74
C ASP A 114 -6.98 48.05 16.17
N LYS A 115 -6.98 48.22 14.83
CA LYS A 115 -6.44 49.41 14.14
C LYS A 115 -7.45 50.55 13.91
N ARG A 116 -8.64 50.49 14.50
CA ARG A 116 -9.68 51.54 14.46
C ARG A 116 -9.97 52.05 15.85
#